data_AF-A0A0M1JCL5-F1
#
_entry.id   AF-A0A0M1JCL5-F1
#
_cell.length_a   1.000
_cell.length_b   1.000
_cell.length_c   1.000
_cell.angle_alpha   90.00
_cell.angle_beta   90.00
_cell.angle_gamma   90.00
#
_symmetry.space_group_name_H-M   'P 1'
#
loop_
_entity.id
_entity.type
_entity.pdbx_description
1 polymer ?
#
loop_
_entity_poly.entity_id
_entity_poly.type
_entity_poly.pdbx_seq_one_letter_code
_entity_poly.pdbx_strand_id
1 'polypeptide(L)' 'FRWKIEQLHREGKQLTGMERCQCRNARIQRNHVGCAFLVWVRLKHFAVQTGKTVYKLKHGFLDDYLVQQLRNPSLKMAFA' A
#
# COMPACT_ATOMS: atom_id res chain seq x y z
N PHE A 1 0.92 21.18 12.97
CA PHE A 1 0.11 20.83 11.78
C PHE A 1 0.84 20.96 10.44
N ARG A 2 1.83 21.85 10.30
CA ARG A 2 2.56 22.12 9.05
C ARG A 2 3.14 20.89 8.32
N TRP A 3 3.67 19.92 9.06
CA TRP A 3 4.30 18.71 8.50
C TRP A 3 3.33 17.60 8.06
N LYS A 4 2.04 17.67 8.44
CA LYS A 4 1.07 16.60 8.12
C LYS A 4 0.76 16.54 6.62
N ILE A 5 0.76 17.68 5.93
CA ILE A 5 0.53 17.75 4.48
C ILE A 5 1.70 17.12 3.74
N GLU A 6 2.94 17.43 4.14
CA GLU A 6 4.14 16.82 3.55
C GLU A 6 4.19 15.31 3.81
N GLN A 7 3.81 14.87 5.02
CA GLN A 7 3.70 13.44 5.33
C GLN A 7 2.69 12.75 4.42
N LEU A 8 1.50 13.34 4.24
CA LEU A 8 0.47 12.84 3.34
C LEU A 8 0.99 12.70 1.90
N HIS A 9 1.64 13.74 1.36
CA HIS A 9 2.20 13.67 0.01
C HIS A 9 3.29 12.61 -0.12
N ARG A 10 4.21 12.53 0.84
CA ARG A 10 5.29 11.54 0.83
C ARG A 10 4.76 10.11 0.87
N GLU A 11 3.87 9.82 1.83
CA GLU A 11 3.27 8.50 1.98
C GLU A 11 2.39 8.14 0.78
N GLY A 12 1.59 9.07 0.25
CA GLY A 12 0.76 8.84 -0.94
C GLY A 12 1.59 8.53 -2.19
N LYS A 13 2.67 9.28 -2.44
CA LYS A 13 3.56 9.01 -3.58
C LYS A 13 4.25 7.66 -3.46
N GLN A 14 4.82 7.36 -2.29
CA GLN A 14 5.68 6.20 -2.10
C GLN A 14 4.89 4.88 -1.91
N LEU A 15 3.79 4.91 -1.15
CA LEU A 15 3.11 3.69 -0.70
C LEU A 15 1.90 3.30 -1.54
N THR A 16 1.23 4.27 -2.16
CA THR A 16 0.04 4.01 -3.00
C THR A 16 0.28 4.24 -4.48
N GLY A 17 1.46 4.75 -4.87
CA GLY A 17 1.83 4.94 -6.27
C GLY A 17 1.01 6.03 -6.98
N MET A 18 0.58 7.06 -6.24
CA MET A 18 -0.27 8.14 -6.74
C MET A 18 0.26 8.79 -8.02
N GLU A 19 1.58 8.91 -8.18
CA GLU A 19 2.25 9.54 -9.34
C GLU A 19 2.69 8.54 -10.41
N ARG A 20 2.33 7.26 -10.27
CA ARG A 20 2.78 6.20 -11.20
C ARG A 20 1.80 5.93 -12.35
N CYS A 21 0.68 6.64 -12.41
CA CYS A 21 -0.30 6.47 -13.49
C CYS A 21 0.28 6.89 -14.84
N GLN A 22 0.32 5.96 -15.80
CA GLN A 22 0.81 6.20 -17.16
C GLN A 22 -0.32 6.49 -18.16
N CYS A 23 -1.57 6.55 -17.70
CA CYS A 23 -2.71 6.83 -18.55
C CYS A 23 -2.65 8.26 -19.07
N ARG A 24 -3.04 8.49 -20.33
CA ARG A 24 -3.06 9.83 -20.95
C ARG A 24 -4.38 10.57 -20.78
N ASN A 25 -5.46 9.85 -20.47
CA ASN A 25 -6.77 10.44 -20.26
C ASN A 25 -6.86 11.11 -18.88
N ALA A 26 -7.16 12.41 -18.84
CA ALA A 26 -7.24 13.20 -17.62
C ALA A 26 -8.27 12.66 -16.60
N ARG A 27 -9.39 12.09 -17.05
CA ARG A 27 -10.38 11.48 -16.15
C ARG A 27 -9.78 10.27 -15.44
N ILE A 28 -9.09 9.41 -16.18
CA ILE A 28 -8.46 8.20 -15.62
C ILE A 28 -7.35 8.59 -14.64
N GLN A 29 -6.54 9.60 -14.96
CA GLN A 29 -5.53 10.12 -14.03
C GLN A 29 -6.16 10.61 -12.72
N ARG A 30 -7.23 11.41 -12.79
CA ARG A 30 -7.95 11.87 -11.59
C ARG A 30 -8.54 10.72 -10.79
N ASN A 31 -9.11 9.72 -11.46
CA ASN A 31 -9.63 8.53 -10.80
C ASN A 31 -8.51 7.75 -10.09
N HIS A 32 -7.35 7.59 -10.72
CA HIS A 32 -6.18 6.94 -10.12
C HIS A 32 -5.72 7.66 -8.84
N VAL A 33 -5.60 9.00 -8.91
CA VAL A 33 -5.26 9.82 -7.73
C VAL A 33 -6.31 9.63 -6.63
N GLY A 34 -7.60 9.65 -6.96
CA GLY A 34 -8.69 9.39 -6.02
C GLY A 34 -8.58 8.02 -5.34
N CYS A 35 -8.38 6.95 -6.12
CA CYS A 35 -8.17 5.60 -5.59
C CYS A 35 -6.95 5.53 -4.67
N ALA A 36 -5.83 6.15 -5.07
CA ALA A 36 -4.61 6.20 -4.27
C ALA A 36 -4.84 6.89 -2.91
N PHE A 37 -5.65 7.95 -2.87
CA PHE A 37 -6.05 8.60 -1.61
C PHE A 37 -6.96 7.73 -0.74
N LEU A 38 -7.96 7.06 -1.33
CA LEU A 38 -8.83 6.15 -0.59
C LEU A 38 -8.03 5.02 0.10
N VAL A 39 -7.09 4.43 -0.63
CA VAL A 39 -6.17 3.42 -0.07
C VAL A 39 -5.33 4.01 1.06
N TRP A 40 -4.75 5.21 0.87
CA TRP A 40 -3.95 5.85 1.91
C TRP A 40 -4.75 6.12 3.18
N VAL A 41 -5.97 6.66 3.07
CA VAL A 41 -6.87 6.89 4.22
C VAL A 41 -7.15 5.59 4.96
N ARG A 42 -7.41 4.49 4.23
CA ARG A 42 -7.63 3.18 4.86
C ARG A 42 -6.39 2.67 5.59
N LEU A 43 -5.20 2.82 5.00
CA LEU A 43 -3.94 2.46 5.68
C LEU A 43 -3.68 3.35 6.91
N LYS A 44 -4.02 4.64 6.87
CA LYS A 44 -3.91 5.53 8.04
C LYS A 44 -4.84 5.11 9.17
N HIS A 45 -6.07 4.75 8.85
CA HIS A 45 -7.01 4.23 9.83
C HIS A 45 -6.45 2.98 10.52
N PHE A 46 -5.95 2.01 9.76
CA PHE A 46 -5.32 0.82 10.33
C PHE A 46 -4.03 1.13 11.10
N ALA A 47 -3.23 2.10 10.66
CA ALA A 47 -2.02 2.53 11.35
C ALA A 47 -2.35 3.02 12.77
N VAL A 48 -3.41 3.81 12.91
CA VAL A 48 -3.90 4.28 14.21
C VAL A 48 -4.41 3.11 15.05
N GLN A 49 -5.26 2.23 14.48
CA GLN A 49 -5.83 1.10 15.22
C GLN A 49 -4.77 0.10 15.72
N THR A 50 -3.72 -0.13 14.94
CA THR A 50 -2.69 -1.13 15.24
C THR A 50 -1.45 -0.56 15.94
N GLY A 51 -1.37 0.77 16.10
CA GLY A 51 -0.18 1.46 16.59
C GLY A 51 1.05 1.33 15.69
N LYS A 52 0.88 0.91 14.43
CA LYS A 52 1.96 0.72 13.45
C LYS A 52 2.08 1.92 12.52
N THR A 53 3.24 2.12 11.91
CA THR A 53 3.38 3.11 10.83
C THR A 53 2.73 2.60 9.54
N VAL A 54 2.33 3.52 8.66
CA VAL A 54 1.79 3.19 7.33
C VAL A 54 2.77 2.34 6.51
N TYR A 55 4.06 2.68 6.61
CA TYR A 55 5.14 1.91 5.99
C TYR A 55 5.16 0.47 6.50
N LYS A 56 5.12 0.26 7.82
CA LYS A 56 5.14 -1.08 8.42
C LYS A 56 3.92 -1.90 8.01
N LEU A 57 2.74 -1.29 7.95
CA LEU A 57 1.53 -1.95 7.45
C LEU A 57 1.62 -2.32 5.98
N LYS A 58 2.14 -1.42 5.14
CA LYS A 58 2.23 -1.65 3.69
C LYS A 58 3.23 -2.75 3.34
N HIS A 59 4.38 -2.77 4.01
CA HIS A 59 5.43 -3.77 3.75
C HIS A 59 5.09 -5.11 4.40
N GLY A 60 4.52 -5.11 5.61
CA GLY A 60 4.20 -6.33 6.34
C GLY A 60 2.87 -6.99 5.96
N PHE A 61 2.22 -6.56 4.87
CA PHE A 61 0.89 -7.06 4.48
C PHE A 61 0.89 -8.57 4.15
N LEU A 62 2.01 -9.10 3.65
CA LEU A 62 2.14 -10.51 3.26
C LEU A 62 3.08 -11.30 4.17
N ASP A 63 3.63 -10.71 5.23
CA ASP A 63 4.63 -11.38 6.07
C ASP A 63 4.08 -12.69 6.64
N ASP A 64 2.90 -12.63 7.29
CA ASP A 64 2.26 -13.79 7.89
C ASP A 64 1.89 -14.84 6.83
N TYR A 65 1.40 -14.39 5.67
CA TYR A 65 1.08 -15.26 4.54
C TYR A 65 2.32 -16.00 4.04
N LEU A 66 3.44 -15.29 3.84
CA LEU A 66 4.69 -15.88 3.37
C LEU A 66 5.24 -16.88 4.40
N VAL A 67 5.21 -16.54 5.69
CA VAL A 67 5.61 -17.47 6.76
C VAL A 67 4.76 -18.73 6.72
N GLN A 68 3.45 -18.61 6.51
CA GLN A 68 2.55 -19.76 6.38
C GLN A 68 2.87 -20.60 5.13
N GLN A 69 3.06 -19.97 3.97
CA GLN A 69 3.39 -20.68 2.73
C GLN A 69 4.76 -21.35 2.76
N LEU A 70 5.73 -20.80 3.49
CA LEU A 70 7.04 -21.43 3.68
C LEU A 70 6.95 -22.65 4.61
N ARG A 71 6.08 -22.61 5.63
CA ARG A 71 5.88 -23.74 6.56
C ARG A 71 5.10 -24.89 5.94
N ASN A 72 4.04 -24.58 5.21
CA ASN A 72 3.19 -25.55 4.54
C ASN A 72 2.73 -24.97 3.19
N PRO A 73 3.51 -25.18 2.12
CA PRO A 73 3.21 -24.59 0.83
C PRO A 73 1.91 -25.16 0.25
N SER A 74 0.96 -24.27 -0.05
CA SER A 74 -0.27 -24.66 -0.75
C SER A 74 0.01 -25.17 -2.17
N LEU A 75 1.07 -24.63 -2.81
CA LEU A 75 1.56 -25.05 -4.11
C LEU A 75 2.86 -25.84 -3.91
N LYS A 76 2.79 -27.17 -4.09
CA LYS A 76 3.97 -28.03 -4.03
C LYS A 76 4.77 -27.88 -5.32
N MET A 77 5.98 -27.38 -5.20
CA MET A 77 6.94 -27.33 -6.31
C MET A 77 7.49 -28.74 -6.54
N ALA A 78 7.48 -29.21 -7.78
CA ALA A 78 8.22 -30.40 -8.20
C ALA A 78 9.42 -29.94 -9.02
N PHE A 79 10.57 -30.59 -8.84
CA PHE A 79 11.68 -30.41 -9.76
C PHE A 79 11.32 -31.07 -11.10
N ALA A 80 11.76 -30.44 -12.20
CA ALA A 80 11.63 -30.99 -13.54
C ALA A 80 12.56 -32.20 -13.74
#